data_AF-A0AAW1BPH8-F1
#
_entry.id   AF-A0AAW1BPH8-F1
#
_cell.length_a   1.000
_cell.length_b   1.000
_cell.length_c   1.000
_cell.angle_alpha   90.00
_cell.angle_beta   90.00
_cell.angle_gamma   90.00
#
_symmetry.space_group_name_H-M   'P 1'
#
loop_
_entity.id
_entity.type
_entity.pdbx_description
1 polymer ?
#
loop_
_entity_poly.entity_id
_entity_poly.type
_entity_poly.pdbx_seq_one_letter_code
_entity_poly.pdbx_strand_id
1 'polypeptide(L)' 'MKFTLSDKRCKCNLHATGCRVENKKLLCECEHNTTGPDCGKCKKNYQGRPWTPGSYLPIPKGTANICMPSISSIGSK' A
#
# COMPACT_ATOMS: atom_id res chain seq x y z
N MET A 1 12.37 -12.12 -31.91
CA MET A 1 11.99 -12.40 -30.51
C MET A 1 10.84 -11.47 -30.12
N LYS A 2 9.73 -11.99 -29.58
CA LYS A 2 8.61 -11.14 -29.12
C LYS A 2 9.10 -10.35 -27.90
N PHE A 3 9.29 -9.05 -28.04
CA PHE A 3 9.34 -8.15 -26.89
C PHE A 3 7.91 -8.03 -26.35
N THR A 4 7.48 -8.98 -25.52
CA THR A 4 6.32 -8.75 -24.67
C THR A 4 6.75 -7.70 -23.64
N LEU A 5 6.48 -6.43 -23.92
CA LEU A 5 6.45 -5.36 -22.92
C LEU A 5 5.37 -5.72 -21.90
N SER A 6 5.74 -6.50 -20.88
CA SER A 6 4.91 -6.68 -19.69
C SER A 6 5.71 -6.28 -18.47
N ASP A 7 6.35 -5.10 -18.52
CA ASP A 7 6.71 -4.37 -17.31
C ASP A 7 5.44 -3.74 -16.72
N LYS A 8 4.47 -4.60 -16.38
CA LYS A 8 3.35 -4.22 -15.54
C LYS A 8 3.88 -4.19 -14.12
N ARG A 9 4.50 -3.08 -13.74
CA ARG A 9 4.73 -2.77 -12.33
C ARG A 9 3.40 -2.94 -11.60
N CYS A 10 3.42 -3.72 -10.54
CA CYS A 10 2.24 -3.93 -9.72
C CYS A 10 1.71 -2.59 -9.19
N LYS A 11 0.39 -2.41 -9.27
CA LYS A 11 -0.26 -1.21 -8.73
C LYS A 11 -0.40 -1.38 -7.23
N CYS A 12 0.51 -0.77 -6.46
CA CYS A 12 0.50 -0.83 -4.99
C CYS A 12 0.17 0.51 -4.34
N ASN A 13 -0.35 1.48 -5.10
CA ASN A 13 -0.72 2.81 -4.62
C ASN A 13 0.39 3.52 -3.81
N LEU A 14 1.66 3.28 -4.17
CA LEU A 14 2.86 3.77 -3.45
C LEU A 14 2.98 3.30 -1.99
N HIS A 15 2.42 2.13 -1.68
CA HIS A 15 2.53 1.49 -0.36
C HIS A 15 3.25 0.14 -0.39
N ALA A 16 3.95 -0.21 -1.46
CA ALA A 16 4.85 -1.37 -1.48
C ALA A 16 6.04 -1.08 -2.40
N THR A 17 7.19 -1.64 -2.04
CA THR A 17 8.41 -1.61 -2.85
C THR A 17 8.53 -2.83 -3.75
N GLY A 18 7.89 -3.94 -3.36
CA GLY A 18 7.92 -5.23 -4.04
C GLY A 18 6.54 -5.88 -4.14
N CYS A 19 6.48 -6.91 -4.98
CA CYS A 19 5.29 -7.73 -5.22
C CYS A 19 5.66 -9.18 -5.29
N ARG A 20 4.79 -10.03 -4.74
CA ARG A 20 4.94 -11.48 -4.72
C ARG A 20 3.87 -12.15 -5.57
N VAL A 21 4.19 -13.30 -6.13
CA VAL A 21 3.22 -14.12 -6.86
C VAL A 21 2.65 -15.18 -5.91
N GLU A 22 1.33 -15.17 -5.73
CA GLU A 22 0.60 -16.13 -4.90
C GLU A 22 -0.62 -16.64 -5.68
N ASN A 23 -0.80 -17.96 -5.79
CA ASN A 23 -1.93 -18.56 -6.51
C ASN A 23 -2.14 -18.02 -7.94
N LYS A 24 -1.04 -17.84 -8.70
CA LYS A 24 -1.03 -17.25 -10.05
C LYS A 24 -1.53 -15.79 -10.13
N LYS A 25 -1.59 -15.08 -8.99
CA LYS A 25 -1.91 -13.65 -8.91
C LYS A 25 -0.72 -12.88 -8.37
N LEU A 26 -0.50 -11.68 -8.88
CA LEU A 26 0.51 -10.75 -8.37
C LEU A 26 -0.11 -9.93 -7.23
N LEU A 27 0.48 -9.97 -6.05
CA LEU A 27 0.02 -9.27 -4.85
C LEU A 27 1.13 -8.34 -4.34
N CYS A 28 0.74 -7.14 -3.91
CA CYS A 28 1.66 -6.19 -3.31
C CYS A 28 2.08 -6.63 -1.90
N GLU A 29 3.35 -6.41 -1.58
CA GLU A 29 3.88 -6.59 -0.22
C GLU A 29 3.63 -5.30 0.58
N CYS A 30 2.40 -5.12 1.04
CA CYS A 30 1.93 -3.84 1.56
C CYS A 30 2.62 -3.40 2.87
N GLU A 31 3.11 -2.17 2.84
CA GLU A 31 3.68 -1.39 3.95
C GLU A 31 2.69 -0.29 4.40
N HIS A 32 3.16 0.66 5.21
CA HIS A 32 2.38 1.86 5.60
C HIS A 32 1.01 1.56 6.24
N ASN A 33 0.90 0.43 6.93
CA ASN A 33 -0.32 -0.06 7.56
C ASN A 33 -1.49 -0.28 6.58
N THR A 34 -1.18 -0.58 5.32
CA THR A 34 -2.16 -0.94 4.29
C THR A 34 -2.27 -2.45 4.08
N THR A 35 -3.32 -2.89 3.38
CA THR A 35 -3.62 -4.29 3.06
C THR A 35 -4.45 -4.38 1.78
N GLY A 36 -4.63 -5.60 1.28
CA GLY A 36 -5.29 -5.90 0.02
C GLY A 36 -4.30 -6.18 -1.12
N PRO A 37 -4.78 -6.63 -2.29
CA PRO A 37 -3.91 -7.01 -3.42
C PRO A 37 -3.10 -5.84 -3.98
N ASP A 38 -3.60 -4.61 -3.83
CA ASP A 38 -3.07 -3.36 -4.36
C ASP A 38 -2.77 -2.32 -3.25
N CYS A 39 -2.82 -2.72 -1.98
CA CYS A 39 -2.69 -1.82 -0.83
C CYS A 39 -3.75 -0.70 -0.76
N GLY A 40 -4.94 -0.94 -1.35
CA GLY A 40 -6.04 0.03 -1.42
C GLY A 40 -6.88 0.19 -0.14
N LYS A 41 -6.44 -0.37 1.00
CA LYS A 41 -7.18 -0.34 2.27
C LYS A 41 -6.24 -0.25 3.46
N CYS A 42 -6.68 0.38 4.55
CA CYS A 42 -5.96 0.32 5.83
C CYS A 42 -6.18 -1.03 6.54
N LYS A 43 -5.18 -1.47 7.30
CA LYS A 43 -5.28 -2.64 8.20
C LYS A 43 -6.34 -2.38 9.28
N LYS A 44 -6.88 -3.48 9.84
CA LYS A 44 -7.72 -3.42 11.04
C LYS A 44 -6.95 -2.70 12.15
N ASN A 45 -7.62 -1.83 12.90
CA ASN A 45 -7.04 -0.95 13.93
C ASN A 45 -6.19 0.23 13.41
N TYR A 46 -6.07 0.42 12.09
CA TYR A 46 -5.38 1.58 11.49
C TYR A 46 -6.34 2.44 10.66
N GLN A 47 -7.56 2.62 11.14
CA GLN A 47 -8.64 3.35 10.45
C GLN A 47 -8.93 4.69 11.14
N GLY A 48 -7.93 5.28 11.82
CA GLY A 48 -8.06 6.59 12.46
C GLY A 48 -8.25 7.75 11.48
N ARG A 49 -7.95 7.53 10.19
CA ARG A 49 -8.27 8.43 9.08
C ARG A 49 -8.68 7.65 7.83
N PRO A 50 -9.40 8.26 6.88
CA PRO A 50 -9.66 7.65 5.58
C PRO A 50 -8.36 7.27 4.85
N TRP A 51 -8.41 6.17 4.10
CA TRP A 51 -7.29 5.76 3.27
C TRP A 51 -7.01 6.79 2.17
N THR A 52 -5.75 7.00 1.84
CA THR A 52 -5.31 7.87 0.74
C THR A 52 -4.05 7.24 0.13
N PRO A 53 -3.95 7.15 -1.22
CA PRO A 53 -2.75 6.60 -1.85
C PRO A 53 -1.52 7.44 -1.52
N GLY A 54 -0.33 6.88 -1.60
CA GLY A 54 0.89 7.67 -1.59
C GLY A 54 0.96 8.62 -2.78
N SER A 55 1.78 9.67 -2.67
CA SER A 55 2.02 10.65 -3.72
C SER A 55 3.53 10.83 -3.92
N TYR A 56 3.93 11.15 -5.14
CA TYR A 56 5.32 11.48 -5.47
C TYR A 56 5.73 12.87 -4.97
N LEU A 57 4.80 13.67 -4.45
CA LEU A 57 5.05 15.01 -3.95
C LEU A 57 5.06 15.07 -2.40
N PRO A 58 5.88 15.96 -1.80
CA PRO A 58 6.85 16.84 -2.46
C PRO A 58 8.12 16.09 -2.88
N ILE A 59 8.72 16.50 -4.00
CA ILE A 59 10.00 15.96 -4.48
C ILE A 59 11.11 16.36 -3.49
N PRO A 60 12.09 15.48 -3.18
CA PRO A 60 12.34 14.18 -3.78
C PRO A 60 11.72 12.99 -3.02
N LYS A 61 11.09 13.22 -1.87
CA LYS A 61 10.70 12.14 -0.94
C LYS A 61 9.30 11.59 -1.21
N GLY A 62 8.39 12.40 -1.73
CA GLY A 62 6.97 12.06 -1.79
C GLY A 62 6.30 12.03 -0.42
N THR A 63 5.07 11.54 -0.40
CA THR A 63 4.26 11.34 0.81
C THR A 63 3.64 9.95 0.80
N ALA A 64 3.87 9.17 1.86
CA ALA A 64 3.38 7.80 1.95
C ALA A 64 1.91 7.70 2.42
N ASN A 65 1.31 8.78 2.95
CA ASN A 65 -0.07 8.80 3.44
C ASN A 65 -0.44 7.61 4.34
N ILE A 66 0.46 7.29 5.27
CA ILE A 66 0.40 6.11 6.16
C ILE A 66 -0.93 6.02 6.93
N CYS A 67 -1.54 4.84 7.02
CA CYS A 67 -2.75 4.65 7.81
C CYS A 67 -2.49 4.85 9.32
N MET A 68 -3.37 5.59 9.99
CA MET A 68 -3.24 5.95 11.41
C MET A 68 -4.00 5.01 12.33
N PRO A 69 -3.49 4.69 13.53
CA PRO A 69 -4.22 3.88 14.51
C PRO A 69 -5.62 4.42 14.79
N SER A 70 -6.61 3.54 14.93
CA SER A 70 -7.96 3.93 15.33
C SER A 70 -7.95 4.41 16.78
N ILE A 71 -8.81 5.36 17.14
CA ILE A 71 -8.90 5.90 18.51
C ILE A 71 -9.18 4.78 19.53
N SER A 72 -9.99 3.79 19.14
CA SER A 72 -10.27 2.58 19.93
C SER A 72 -9.04 1.68 20.17
N SER A 73 -7.96 1.88 19.41
CA SER A 73 -6.69 1.13 19.55
C SER A 73 -5.69 1.80 20.48
N ILE A 74 -5.92 3.08 20.82
CA ILE A 74 -4.98 3.92 21.59
C ILE A 74 -5.35 3.90 23.10
N GLY A 75 -6.58 3.52 23.45
CA GLY A 75 -7.07 3.51 24.83
C GLY A 75 -7.26 2.11 25.41
N SER A 76 -6.21 1.54 25.99
CA SER A 76 -6.29 0.50 27.03
C SER A 76 -5.02 0.58 27.88
N LYS A 77 -4.98 1.57 28.78
CA LYS A 77 -4.10 1.56 29.93
C LYS A 77 -4.82 2.18 31.12
#